data_AF-A0A7J7P6M8-F1
#
_entry.id   AF-A0A7J7P6M8-F1
#
_cell.length_a   1.000
_cell.length_b   1.000
_cell.length_c   1.000
_cell.angle_alpha   90.00
_cell.angle_beta   90.00
_cell.angle_gamma   90.00
#
_symmetry.space_group_name_H-M   'P 1'
#
loop_
_entity.id
_entity.type
_entity.pdbx_description
1 polymer ?
#
loop_
_entity_poly.entity_id
_entity_poly.type
_entity_poly.pdbx_seq_one_letter_code
_entity_poly.pdbx_strand_id
1 'polypeptide(L)'
;MNEDLEELKKLGSGTFESVYHGKWRGTDVAIKRIKKSCFTGQSSDQERLTVEFWWEAGILSKLHHPNVVAFYGVVQDGPGATMATITKFMVNGSLRHALLRRDRVFPTLGSRSCKFDLWTYEPSILSSFSLIHMFI
;
A
#
# COMPACT_ATOMS: atom_id res chain seq x y z
N MET A 1 -8.46 -20.62 -4.98
CA MET A 1 -8.89 -19.22 -5.14
C MET A 1 -8.84 -18.57 -3.76
N ASN A 2 -8.44 -17.30 -3.64
CA ASN A 2 -8.66 -16.55 -2.40
C ASN A 2 -10.13 -16.12 -2.39
N GLU A 3 -11.05 -17.06 -2.16
CA GLU A 3 -12.51 -16.84 -2.25
C GLU A 3 -13.00 -15.77 -1.24
N ASP A 4 -12.19 -15.49 -0.21
CA ASP A 4 -12.47 -14.49 0.82
C ASP A 4 -12.03 -13.05 0.44
N LEU A 5 -11.31 -12.84 -0.67
CA LEU A 5 -10.77 -11.53 -1.06
C LEU A 5 -11.52 -10.94 -2.26
N GLU A 6 -12.24 -9.85 -2.02
CA GLU A 6 -13.02 -9.13 -3.01
C GLU A 6 -12.34 -7.81 -3.38
N GLU A 7 -12.06 -7.58 -4.66
CA GLU A 7 -11.62 -6.27 -5.15
C GLU A 7 -12.83 -5.40 -5.51
N LEU A 8 -13.03 -4.30 -4.78
CA LEU A 8 -14.23 -3.47 -4.92
C LEU A 8 -13.98 -2.24 -5.82
N LYS A 9 -12.91 -1.48 -5.56
CA LYS A 9 -12.66 -0.21 -6.24
C LYS A 9 -11.17 0.06 -6.40
N LYS A 10 -10.74 0.44 -7.61
CA LYS A 10 -9.37 0.92 -7.83
C LYS A 10 -9.16 2.29 -7.17
N LEU A 11 -8.17 2.39 -6.29
CA LEU A 11 -7.78 3.62 -5.59
C LEU A 11 -6.68 4.38 -6.32
N GLY A 12 -5.77 3.65 -6.97
CA GLY A 12 -4.64 4.24 -7.66
C GLY A 12 -3.88 3.25 -8.53
N SER A 13 -3.02 3.77 -9.40
CA SER A 13 -2.12 2.98 -10.23
C SER A 13 -0.76 3.66 -10.27
N GLY A 14 0.29 2.92 -9.92
CA GLY A 14 1.68 3.30 -10.20
C GLY A 14 2.16 2.67 -11.49
N THR A 15 3.46 2.72 -11.73
CA THR A 15 4.13 2.08 -12.88
C THR A 15 3.97 0.56 -12.83
N PHE A 16 4.34 -0.06 -11.72
CA PHE A 16 4.38 -1.53 -11.56
C PHE A 16 3.22 -2.10 -10.76
N GLU A 17 2.48 -1.26 -10.04
CA GLU A 17 1.47 -1.73 -9.09
C GLU A 17 0.13 -0.99 -9.28
N SER A 18 -0.94 -1.58 -8.78
CA SER A 18 -2.24 -0.95 -8.63
C SER A 18 -2.76 -1.20 -7.23
N VAL A 19 -3.40 -0.18 -6.66
CA VAL A 19 -3.97 -0.25 -5.32
C VAL A 19 -5.48 -0.25 -5.44
N TYR A 20 -6.12 -1.19 -4.76
CA TYR A 20 -7.56 -1.37 -4.71
C TYR A 20 -8.05 -1.29 -3.27
N HIS A 21 -9.24 -0.75 -3.09
CA HIS A 21 -10.07 -0.98 -1.93
C HIS A 21 -10.80 -2.29 -2.17
N GLY A 22 -10.78 -3.16 -1.18
CA GLY A 22 -11.43 -4.45 -1.23
C GLY A 22 -11.99 -4.86 0.13
N LYS A 23 -12.55 -6.06 0.16
CA LYS A 23 -12.95 -6.72 1.40
C LYS A 23 -12.21 -8.04 1.56
N TRP A 24 -11.75 -8.28 2.77
CA TRP A 24 -11.25 -9.57 3.18
C TRP A 24 -12.03 -10.05 4.40
N ARG A 25 -12.78 -11.14 4.25
CA ARG A 25 -13.67 -11.67 5.31
C ARG A 25 -14.58 -10.59 5.92
N GLY A 26 -15.15 -9.75 5.05
CA GLY A 26 -16.02 -8.63 5.43
C GLY A 26 -15.31 -7.39 5.97
N THR A 27 -13.99 -7.42 6.18
CA THR A 27 -13.20 -6.27 6.65
C THR A 27 -12.66 -5.46 5.48
N ASP A 28 -12.74 -4.13 5.55
CA ASP A 28 -12.17 -3.25 4.53
C ASP A 28 -10.63 -3.32 4.51
N VAL A 29 -10.09 -3.62 3.33
CA VAL A 29 -8.65 -3.75 3.09
C VAL A 29 -8.18 -2.90 1.92
N ALA A 30 -6.91 -2.52 1.96
CA ALA A 30 -6.18 -2.04 0.81
C ALA A 30 -5.37 -3.19 0.22
N ILE A 31 -5.50 -3.38 -1.09
CA ILE A 31 -4.88 -4.46 -1.86
C ILE A 31 -3.90 -3.81 -2.82
N LYS A 32 -2.59 -3.96 -2.58
CA LYS A 32 -1.53 -3.43 -3.45
C LYS A 32 -0.98 -4.57 -4.28
N ARG A 33 -1.33 -4.59 -5.56
CA ARG A 33 -1.09 -5.69 -6.50
C ARG A 33 -0.05 -5.33 -7.56
N ILE A 34 0.89 -6.23 -7.81
CA ILE A 34 1.80 -6.13 -8.96
C ILE A 34 1.02 -6.41 -10.25
N LYS A 35 1.19 -5.54 -11.25
CA LYS A 35 0.50 -5.69 -12.54
C LYS A 35 0.99 -6.93 -13.29
N LYS A 36 0.08 -7.60 -13.99
CA LYS A 36 0.41 -8.74 -14.88
C LYS A 36 1.49 -8.40 -15.92
N SER A 37 1.51 -7.17 -16.41
CA SER A 37 2.51 -6.68 -17.36
C SER A 37 3.95 -6.75 -16.84
N CYS A 38 4.14 -6.79 -15.52
CA CYS A 38 5.45 -6.97 -14.90
C CYS A 38 5.97 -8.41 -14.97
N PHE A 39 5.10 -9.37 -15.26
CA PHE A 39 5.41 -10.80 -15.37
C PHE A 39 5.47 -11.29 -16.82
N THR A 40 5.27 -10.40 -17.80
CA THR A 40 5.29 -10.72 -19.24
C THR A 40 6.57 -10.24 -19.94
N GLY A 41 7.55 -9.72 -19.18
CA GLY A 41 8.80 -9.14 -19.69
C GLY A 41 10.01 -10.07 -19.56
N GLN A 42 11.23 -9.50 -19.56
CA GLN A 42 12.46 -10.27 -19.32
C GLN A 42 12.44 -10.90 -17.92
N SER A 43 12.92 -12.14 -17.80
CA SER A 43 12.94 -12.88 -16.53
C SER A 43 13.71 -12.16 -15.42
N SER A 44 14.74 -11.39 -15.78
CA SER A 44 15.55 -10.60 -14.83
C SER A 44 14.76 -9.50 -14.13
N ASP A 45 13.85 -8.82 -14.84
CA ASP A 45 13.05 -7.73 -14.27
C ASP A 45 11.97 -8.29 -13.33
N GLN A 46 11.38 -9.43 -13.71
CA GLN A 46 10.42 -10.15 -12.87
C GLN A 46 11.06 -10.62 -11.56
N GLU A 47 12.28 -11.16 -11.62
CA GLU A 47 13.01 -11.62 -10.43
C GLU A 47 13.32 -10.45 -9.49
N ARG A 48 13.81 -9.34 -10.03
CA ARG A 48 14.07 -8.11 -9.24
C ARG A 48 12.81 -7.60 -8.56
N LEU A 49 11.69 -7.47 -9.29
CA LEU A 49 10.42 -7.02 -8.74
C LEU A 49 9.89 -7.97 -7.65
N THR A 50 10.11 -9.27 -7.81
CA THR A 50 9.71 -10.28 -6.81
C THR A 50 10.55 -10.14 -5.53
N VAL A 51 11.86 -9.94 -5.66
CA VAL A 51 12.76 -9.69 -4.51
C VAL A 51 12.36 -8.41 -3.77
N GLU A 52 12.14 -7.31 -4.50
CA GLU A 52 11.72 -6.04 -3.91
C GLU A 52 10.37 -6.16 -3.20
N PHE A 53 9.41 -6.88 -3.80
CA PHE A 53 8.11 -7.14 -3.21
C PHE A 53 8.23 -7.87 -1.87
N TRP A 54 9.00 -8.97 -1.82
CA TRP A 54 9.19 -9.74 -0.60
C TRP A 54 9.96 -8.97 0.46
N TRP A 55 10.90 -8.13 0.05
CA TRP A 55 11.62 -7.24 0.95
C TRP A 55 10.66 -6.23 1.63
N GLU A 56 9.82 -5.56 0.84
CA GLU A 56 8.80 -4.62 1.34
C GLU A 56 7.81 -5.34 2.28
N ALA A 57 7.28 -6.49 1.87
CA ALA A 57 6.40 -7.30 2.71
C ALA A 57 7.07 -7.73 4.02
N GLY A 58 8.36 -8.07 3.95
CA GLY A 58 9.18 -8.41 5.12
C GLY A 58 9.35 -7.24 6.09
N ILE A 59 9.52 -6.01 5.59
CA ILE A 59 9.53 -4.81 6.43
C ILE A 59 8.15 -4.59 7.06
N LEU A 60 7.08 -4.58 6.25
CA LEU A 60 5.71 -4.36 6.73
C LEU A 60 5.30 -5.39 7.80
N SER A 61 5.73 -6.65 7.66
CA SER A 61 5.45 -7.71 8.64
C SER A 61 6.06 -7.49 10.03
N LYS A 62 7.09 -6.64 10.13
CA LYS A 62 7.77 -6.32 11.39
C LYS A 62 7.19 -5.07 12.07
N LEU A 63 6.36 -4.31 11.36
CA LEU A 63 5.82 -3.05 11.84
C LEU A 63 4.47 -3.25 12.54
N HIS A 64 4.49 -3.30 13.86
CA HIS A 64 3.29 -3.39 14.69
C HIS A 64 3.24 -2.22 15.68
N HIS A 65 2.61 -1.13 15.27
CA HIS A 65 2.42 0.05 16.11
C HIS A 65 1.06 0.69 15.82
N PRO A 66 0.35 1.26 16.81
CA PRO A 66 -0.93 1.90 16.59
C PRO A 66 -0.90 2.95 15.47
N ASN A 67 0.20 3.68 15.27
CA ASN A 67 0.33 4.70 14.24
C ASN A 67 0.94 4.22 12.92
N VAL A 68 1.13 2.91 12.75
CA VAL A 68 1.55 2.32 11.48
C VAL A 68 0.38 1.52 10.92
N VAL A 69 0.21 1.57 9.60
CA VAL A 69 -0.84 0.80 8.92
C VAL A 69 -0.67 -0.70 9.22
N ALA A 70 -1.74 -1.37 9.62
CA ALA A 70 -1.68 -2.79 9.91
C ALA A 70 -1.48 -3.58 8.62
N PHE A 71 -0.46 -4.43 8.61
CA PHE A 71 -0.21 -5.39 7.54
C PHE A 71 -0.85 -6.73 7.88
N TYR A 72 -1.62 -7.28 6.95
CA TYR A 72 -2.32 -8.56 7.14
C TYR A 72 -1.61 -9.72 6.46
N GLY A 73 -0.92 -9.47 5.35
CA GLY A 73 -0.14 -10.50 4.68
C GLY A 73 0.02 -10.29 3.18
N VAL A 74 0.46 -11.35 2.51
CA VAL A 74 0.61 -11.44 1.06
C VAL A 74 -0.41 -12.44 0.52
N VAL A 75 -1.00 -12.16 -0.64
CA VAL A 75 -1.80 -13.12 -1.40
C VAL A 75 -1.17 -13.36 -2.77
N GLN A 76 -1.28 -14.58 -3.25
CA GLN A 76 -1.00 -14.96 -4.63
C GLN A 76 -2.32 -15.31 -5.30
N ASP A 77 -2.58 -14.71 -6.47
CA ASP A 77 -3.84 -14.92 -7.17
C ASP A 77 -3.66 -15.69 -8.49
N GLY A 78 -4.22 -16.91 -8.51
CA GLY A 78 -4.54 -17.71 -9.70
C GLY A 78 -3.39 -18.15 -10.62
N PRO A 79 -3.69 -18.91 -11.70
CA PRO A 79 -2.69 -19.34 -12.68
C PRO A 79 -2.16 -18.11 -13.45
N GLY A 80 -0.84 -17.87 -13.38
CA GLY A 80 -0.22 -16.59 -13.78
C GLY A 80 0.08 -15.64 -12.60
N ALA A 81 -0.08 -16.17 -11.37
CA ALA A 81 0.24 -15.66 -10.02
C ALA A 81 0.82 -14.24 -9.93
N THR A 82 -0.07 -13.24 -9.97
CA THR A 82 0.30 -11.91 -9.49
C THR A 82 0.30 -11.89 -7.97
N MET A 83 1.26 -11.17 -7.39
CA MET A 83 1.40 -11.00 -5.95
C MET A 83 0.73 -9.71 -5.50
N ALA A 84 0.13 -9.73 -4.31
CA ALA A 84 -0.39 -8.53 -3.68
C ALA A 84 -0.16 -8.53 -2.16
N THR A 85 0.06 -7.36 -1.58
CA THR A 85 0.02 -7.14 -0.13
C THR A 85 -1.36 -6.68 0.30
N ILE A 86 -1.78 -7.13 1.48
CA ILE A 86 -3.05 -6.77 2.10
C ILE A 86 -2.75 -5.96 3.36
N THR A 87 -3.30 -4.76 3.43
CA THR A 87 -3.19 -3.87 4.59
C THR A 87 -4.56 -3.34 5.00
N LYS A 88 -4.62 -2.73 6.19
CA LYS A 88 -5.80 -2.02 6.64
C LYS A 88 -6.17 -0.92 5.64
N PHE A 89 -7.45 -0.87 5.25
CA PHE A 89 -7.96 0.26 4.48
C PHE A 89 -8.08 1.51 5.37
N MET A 90 -7.64 2.65 4.83
CA MET A 90 -7.60 3.92 5.55
C MET A 90 -8.56 4.92 4.89
N VAL A 91 -9.73 5.06 5.50
CA VAL A 91 -10.90 5.77 4.95
C VAL A 91 -10.64 7.25 4.65
N ASN A 92 -9.71 7.88 5.38
CA ASN A 92 -9.40 9.30 5.22
C ASN A 92 -8.44 9.59 4.06
N GLY A 93 -8.01 8.56 3.33
CA GLY A 93 -7.08 8.68 2.22
C GLY A 93 -5.65 8.98 2.68
N SER A 94 -4.81 9.40 1.73
CA SER A 94 -3.40 9.69 1.97
C SER A 94 -3.17 11.04 2.66
N LEU A 95 -2.00 11.18 3.29
CA LEU A 95 -1.55 12.46 3.83
C LEU A 95 -1.61 13.59 2.79
N ARG A 96 -1.20 13.32 1.55
CA ARG A 96 -1.31 14.28 0.44
C ARG A 96 -2.76 14.77 0.26
N HIS A 97 -3.73 13.88 0.31
CA HIS A 97 -5.14 14.23 0.21
C HIS A 97 -5.60 15.07 1.42
N ALA A 98 -5.08 14.82 2.62
CA ALA A 98 -5.36 15.64 3.79
C ALA A 98 -4.74 17.05 3.70
N LEU A 99 -3.49 17.16 3.23
CA LEU A 99 -2.78 18.43 3.07
C LEU A 99 -3.41 19.31 1.98
N LEU A 100 -3.76 18.72 0.83
CA LEU A 100 -4.42 19.45 -0.26
C LEU A 100 -5.84 19.93 0.09
N ARG A 101 -6.50 19.31 1.07
CA ARG A 101 -7.79 19.80 1.60
C ARG A 101 -7.64 20.99 2.54
N ARG A 102 -6.44 21.25 3.07
CA ARG A 102 -6.19 22.23 4.14
C ARG A 102 -5.91 23.67 3.67
N ASP A 103 -6.05 23.96 2.38
CA ASP A 103 -6.09 25.35 1.88
C ASP A 103 -7.42 26.07 2.21
N ARG A 104 -8.30 25.46 3.01
CA ARG A 104 -9.47 26.12 3.61
C ARG A 104 -9.51 25.89 5.11
N VAL A 105 -8.94 26.87 5.84
CA VAL A 105 -9.18 27.18 7.25
C VAL A 105 -8.59 26.18 8.26
N PHE A 106 -7.61 26.64 9.04
CA PHE A 106 -7.36 26.12 10.39
C PHE A 106 -8.33 26.82 11.35
N PRO A 107 -9.42 26.17 11.82
CA PRO A 107 -10.04 26.63 13.04
C PRO A 107 -9.22 26.05 14.20
N THR A 108 -8.74 26.95 15.05
CA THR A 108 -8.34 26.63 16.41
C THR A 108 -9.48 25.92 17.14
N LEU A 109 -9.12 25.06 18.09
CA LEU A 109 -9.94 24.23 19.00
C LEU A 109 -10.28 22.80 18.55
N GLY A 110 -9.74 21.84 19.32
CA GLY A 110 -10.26 20.47 19.43
C GLY A 110 -9.46 19.40 18.69
N SER A 111 -8.16 19.26 19.02
CA SER A 111 -7.30 18.18 18.51
C SER A 111 -7.85 16.80 18.92
N ARG A 112 -8.65 16.17 18.05
CA ARG A 112 -8.80 14.71 18.01
C ARG A 112 -7.73 14.20 17.05
N SER A 113 -6.70 13.55 17.59
CA SER A 113 -5.49 13.09 16.89
C SER A 113 -5.73 12.68 15.44
N CYS A 114 -5.35 13.55 14.51
CA CYS A 114 -4.94 13.08 13.19
C CYS A 114 -3.61 12.35 13.41
N LYS A 115 -3.58 11.03 13.20
CA LYS A 115 -2.32 10.28 13.15
C LYS A 115 -1.41 10.96 12.14
N PHE A 116 -0.29 11.44 12.64
CA PHE A 116 0.74 12.14 11.89
C PHE A 116 2.03 11.63 12.48
N ASP A 117 2.63 10.63 11.87
CA ASP A 117 4.02 10.29 12.17
C ASP A 117 4.85 10.44 10.90
N LEU A 118 5.82 11.34 11.05
CA LEU A 118 6.81 11.82 10.11
C LEU A 118 7.99 10.83 10.13
N TRP A 119 8.44 10.37 8.97
CA TRP A 119 9.82 9.85 8.86
C TRP A 119 10.53 10.48 7.67
N THR A 120 11.73 10.96 7.98
CA THR A 120 12.56 11.83 7.17
C THR A 120 13.34 11.06 6.09
N TYR A 121 13.35 11.71 4.93
CA TYR A 121 14.19 11.63 3.74
C TYR A 121 15.64 11.13 3.94
N GLU A 122 16.03 10.09 3.19
CA GLU A 122 17.42 9.73 2.87
C GLU A 122 17.55 9.65 1.33
N PRO A 123 18.45 10.42 0.66
CA PRO A 123 18.35 10.69 -0.78
C PRO A 123 18.92 9.61 -1.71
N SER A 124 19.40 8.47 -1.19
CA SER A 124 20.08 7.42 -1.97
C SER A 124 19.16 6.28 -2.45
N ILE A 125 17.85 6.32 -2.14
CA ILE A 125 16.91 5.19 -2.28
C ILE A 125 15.89 5.40 -3.44
N LEU A 126 16.18 6.28 -4.40
CA LEU A 126 15.26 6.58 -5.51
C LEU A 126 15.19 5.50 -6.62
N SER A 127 15.57 4.25 -6.33
CA SER A 127 15.54 3.14 -7.30
C SER A 127 14.60 1.98 -6.97
N SER A 128 13.97 1.91 -5.79
CA SER A 128 13.12 0.76 -5.47
C SER A 128 11.78 1.23 -4.94
N PHE A 129 10.74 0.69 -5.56
CA PHE A 129 9.37 1.13 -5.44
C PHE A 129 8.86 1.10 -3.99
N SER A 130 7.97 2.04 -3.70
CA SER A 130 6.86 1.87 -2.77
C SER A 130 7.06 1.92 -1.25
N LEU A 131 8.27 1.98 -0.69
CA LEU A 131 8.38 1.91 0.78
C LEU A 131 7.95 3.14 1.61
N ILE A 132 7.61 4.31 1.04
CA ILE A 132 7.27 5.50 1.89
C ILE A 132 6.03 6.31 1.42
N HIS A 133 5.45 6.05 0.25
CA HIS A 133 4.43 6.99 -0.27
C HIS A 133 2.97 6.71 0.11
N MET A 134 2.71 5.83 1.08
CA MET A 134 1.36 5.69 1.65
C MET A 134 1.36 5.12 3.07
N PHE A 135 2.17 5.67 3.97
CA PHE A 135 1.83 5.61 5.40
C PHE A 135 0.75 6.66 5.68
N ILE A 136 -0.24 6.27 6.48
CA ILE A 136 -1.35 7.11 6.94
C ILE A 136 -1.27 7.19 8.45
#